data_AF-A0A7K8NW79-F1
#
_entry.id   AF-A0A7K8NW79-F1
#
_cell.length_a   1.000
_cell.length_b   1.000
_cell.length_c   1.000
_cell.angle_alpha   90.00
_cell.angle_beta   90.00
_cell.angle_gamma   90.00
#
_symmetry.space_group_name_H-M   'P 1'
#
loop_
_entity.id
_entity.type
_entity.pdbx_description
1 polymer ?
#
loop_
_entity_poly.entity_id
_entity_poly.type
_entity_poly.pdbx_seq_one_letter_code
_entity_poly.pdbx_strand_id
1 'polypeptide(L)'
;MAALVLRPGCRLDGAGLYRHLEELLPPYARPRFLRLQERLEMTETFKQQKVRLAQEGFDPARVPDPLFLLDEAAGAYVPLGPARWRDVVAGRL
;
A
#
# COMPACT_ATOMS: atom_id res chain seq x y z
N MET A 1 -0.31 6.99 -1.16
CA MET A 1 0.23 5.63 -1.22
C MET A 1 1.49 5.59 -0.36
N ALA A 2 1.69 4.54 0.44
CA ALA A 2 2.91 4.32 1.19
C ALA A 2 3.58 3.02 0.74
N ALA A 3 4.91 2.99 0.78
CA ALA A 3 5.70 1.80 0.50
C ALA A 3 6.35 1.30 1.80
N LEU A 4 6.29 0.00 2.05
CA LEU A 4 6.74 -0.64 3.27
C LEU A 4 7.70 -1.77 2.91
N VAL A 5 8.75 -1.94 3.71
CA VAL A 5 9.61 -3.12 3.70
C VAL A 5 9.48 -3.79 5.05
N LEU A 6 9.11 -5.07 5.04
CA LEU A 6 9.00 -5.85 6.26
C LEU A 6 10.36 -6.44 6.63
N ARG A 7 10.53 -6.68 7.94
CA ARG A 7 11.67 -7.49 8.41
C ARG A 7 11.56 -8.90 7.82
N PRO A 8 12.70 -9.57 7.53
CA PRO A 8 12.71 -10.93 7.02
C PRO A 8 11.87 -11.88 7.88
N GLY A 9 11.03 -12.70 7.25
CA GLY A 9 10.15 -13.66 7.92
C GLY A 9 8.86 -13.07 8.52
N CYS A 10 8.69 -11.75 8.52
CA CYS A 10 7.44 -11.12 8.96
C CYS A 10 6.41 -11.03 7.82
N ARG A 11 5.12 -11.09 8.18
CA ARG A 11 3.99 -10.82 7.30
C ARG A 11 3.27 -9.55 7.76
N LEU A 12 2.60 -8.87 6.84
CA LEU A 12 1.81 -7.70 7.18
C LEU A 12 0.56 -8.12 7.95
N ASP A 13 0.42 -7.65 9.19
CA ASP A 13 -0.84 -7.68 9.91
C ASP A 13 -1.66 -6.43 9.54
N GLY A 14 -2.59 -6.61 8.60
CA GLY A 14 -3.41 -5.52 8.09
C GLY A 14 -4.36 -4.92 9.12
N ALA A 15 -4.88 -5.72 10.05
CA ALA A 15 -5.78 -5.25 11.10
C ALA A 15 -5.00 -4.55 12.22
N GLY A 16 -3.86 -5.13 12.61
CA GLY A 16 -2.95 -4.52 13.58
C GLY A 16 -2.43 -3.16 13.11
N LEU A 17 -2.04 -3.06 11.83
CA LEU A 17 -1.59 -1.79 11.24
C LEU A 17 -2.73 -0.77 11.17
N TYR A 18 -3.95 -1.19 10.79
CA TYR A 18 -5.12 -0.30 10.77
C TYR A 18 -5.35 0.34 12.13
N ARG A 19 -5.47 -0.47 13.19
CA ARG A 19 -5.69 0.01 14.56
C ARG A 19 -4.59 0.98 15.01
N HIS A 20 -3.34 0.62 14.74
CA HIS A 20 -2.21 1.47 15.12
C HIS A 20 -2.25 2.84 14.43
N LEU A 21 -2.62 2.88 13.15
CA LEU A 21 -2.77 4.15 12.42
C LEU A 21 -4.04 4.90 12.82
N GLU A 22 -5.10 4.19 13.23
CA GLU A 22 -6.32 4.83 13.72
C GLU A 22 -6.09 5.59 15.02
N GLU A 23 -5.32 5.01 15.94
CA GLU A 23 -4.97 5.63 17.22
C GLU A 23 -4.02 6.82 17.06
N LEU A 24 -3.11 6.77 16.09
CA LEU A 24 -2.02 7.75 15.93
C LEU A 24 -2.29 8.81 14.87
N LEU A 25 -3.14 8.54 13.88
CA LEU A 25 -3.36 9.42 12.73
C LEU A 25 -4.84 9.75 12.52
N PRO A 26 -5.14 11.03 12.18
CA PRO A 26 -6.45 11.41 11.70
C PRO A 26 -6.74 10.72 10.35
N PRO A 27 -8.02 10.51 9.98
CA PRO A 27 -8.40 9.77 8.77
C PRO A 27 -7.70 10.22 7.48
N TYR A 28 -7.51 11.53 7.30
CA TYR A 28 -6.88 12.09 6.10
C TYR A 28 -5.37 11.77 5.98
N ALA A 29 -4.70 11.42 7.08
CA ALA A 29 -3.28 11.08 7.10
C ALA A 29 -3.03 9.59 6.92
N ARG A 30 -4.09 8.76 6.89
CA ARG A 30 -3.98 7.30 6.75
C ARG A 30 -3.75 6.94 5.28
N PRO A 31 -2.66 6.21 4.94
CA PRO A 31 -2.41 5.83 3.56
C PRO A 31 -3.51 4.92 3.01
N ARG A 32 -4.27 5.33 2.00
CA ARG A 32 -5.29 4.46 1.39
C ARG A 32 -4.73 3.22 0.69
N PHE A 33 -3.49 3.29 0.21
CA PHE A 33 -2.83 2.21 -0.51
C PHE A 33 -1.45 1.95 0.10
N LEU A 34 -1.13 0.66 0.30
CA LEU A 34 0.19 0.19 0.71
C LEU A 34 0.80 -0.69 -0.38
N ARG A 35 2.12 -0.58 -0.55
CA ARG A 35 2.93 -1.47 -1.39
C ARG A 35 4.00 -2.11 -0.54
N LEU A 36 4.08 -3.44 -0.54
CA LEU A 36 5.13 -4.18 0.15
C LEU A 36 6.28 -4.45 -0.82
N GLN A 37 7.45 -3.91 -0.52
CA GLN A 37 8.65 -4.13 -1.32
C GLN A 37 9.62 -5.03 -0.56
N GLU A 38 10.43 -5.80 -1.28
CA GLU A 38 11.49 -6.62 -0.68
C GLU A 38 12.65 -5.76 -0.14
N ARG A 39 12.89 -4.62 -0.79
CA ARG A 39 13.93 -3.66 -0.43
C ARG A 39 13.47 -2.26 -0.79
N LEU A 40 13.87 -1.27 0.02
CA LEU A 40 13.76 0.12 -0.37
C LEU A 40 14.80 0.31 -1.47
N GLU A 41 14.38 0.60 -2.70
CA GLU A 41 15.32 0.94 -3.78
C GLU A 41 16.08 2.21 -3.37
N MET A 42 17.31 2.02 -2.89
CA MET A 42 18.23 3.09 -2.60
C MET A 42 19.08 3.28 -3.85
N THR A 43 18.79 4.32 -4.63
CA THR A 43 19.65 4.69 -5.76
C THR A 43 20.96 5.29 -5.23
N GLU A 44 22.08 5.06 -5.92
CA GLU A 44 23.42 5.60 -5.58
C GLU A 44 23.48 7.14 -5.48
N THR A 45 22.40 7.85 -5.83
CA THR A 45 22.28 9.31 -5.72
C THR A 45 21.23 9.78 -4.70
N PHE A 46 20.70 8.90 -3.85
CA PHE A 46 19.70 9.22 -2.81
C PHE A 46 18.42 9.93 -3.32
N LYS A 47 18.17 9.93 -4.64
CA LYS A 47 16.97 10.52 -5.22
C LYS A 47 15.91 9.43 -5.37
N GLN A 48 14.83 9.56 -4.60
CA GLN A 48 13.63 8.74 -4.77
C GLN A 48 13.14 8.89 -6.22
N GLN A 49 12.94 7.78 -6.94
CA GLN A 49 12.29 7.78 -8.26
C GLN A 49 10.77 8.01 -8.11
N LYS A 50 10.41 9.14 -7.51
CA LYS A 50 9.04 9.56 -7.20
C LYS A 50 8.15 9.56 -8.46
N VAL A 51 8.74 9.85 -9.61
CA VAL A 51 8.06 9.85 -10.92
C VAL A 51 7.69 8.44 -11.37
N ARG A 52 8.61 7.47 -11.24
CA ARG A 52 8.35 6.07 -11.63
C ARG A 52 7.31 5.43 -10.71
N LEU A 53 7.42 5.63 -9.40
CA LEU A 53 6.43 5.15 -8.42
C LEU A 53 5.05 5.79 -8.61
N ALA A 54 4.99 7.07 -9.01
CA ALA A 54 3.73 7.73 -9.35
C ALA A 54 3.14 7.23 -10.69
N GLN A 55 3.98 6.91 -11.68
CA GLN A 55 3.56 6.39 -13.00
C GLN A 55 3.15 4.91 -12.98
N GLU A 56 3.78 4.11 -12.13
CA GLU A 56 3.40 2.71 -11.87
C GLU A 56 2.05 2.63 -11.15
N GLY A 57 1.76 3.62 -10.29
CA GLY A 57 0.50 3.69 -9.55
C GLY A 57 0.32 2.49 -8.62
N PHE A 58 -0.92 1.98 -8.57
CA PHE A 58 -1.33 0.83 -7.76
C PHE A 58 -1.98 -0.27 -8.62
N ASP A 59 -1.58 -0.37 -9.89
CA ASP A 59 -2.09 -1.39 -10.80
C ASP A 59 -1.42 -2.76 -10.54
N PRO A 60 -2.17 -3.78 -10.06
CA PRO A 60 -1.62 -5.11 -9.80
C PRO A 60 -1.16 -5.83 -11.08
N ALA A 61 -1.52 -5.34 -12.27
CA ALA A 61 -0.97 -5.84 -13.54
C ALA A 61 0.39 -5.23 -13.88
N ARG A 62 0.75 -4.07 -13.32
CA ARG A 62 2.00 -3.34 -13.61
C ARG A 62 3.00 -3.42 -12.46
N VAL A 63 2.53 -3.66 -11.24
CA VAL A 63 3.34 -3.76 -10.03
C VAL A 63 3.41 -5.21 -9.56
N PRO A 64 4.58 -5.86 -9.58
CA PRO A 64 4.73 -7.24 -9.10
C PRO A 64 4.70 -7.34 -7.57
N ASP A 65 4.92 -6.22 -6.88
CA ASP A 65 4.92 -6.12 -5.43
C ASP A 65 3.50 -6.28 -4.85
N PRO A 66 3.32 -6.98 -3.71
CA PRO A 66 2.03 -7.08 -3.06
C PRO A 66 1.45 -5.70 -2.69
N LEU A 67 0.22 -5.45 -3.15
CA LEU A 67 -0.53 -4.22 -2.90
C LEU A 67 -1.66 -4.47 -1.90
N PHE A 68 -1.94 -3.48 -1.06
CA PHE A 68 -3.03 -3.50 -0.09
C PHE A 68 -3.83 -2.20 -0.14
N LEU A 69 -5.13 -2.31 0.11
CA LEU A 69 -6.09 -1.21 0.19
C LEU A 69 -6.55 -1.06 1.64
N LEU A 70 -6.75 0.18 2.08
CA LEU A 70 -7.45 0.51 3.31
C LEU A 70 -8.95 0.23 3.14
N ASP A 71 -9.46 -0.76 3.87
CA ASP A 71 -10.88 -1.10 3.94
C ASP A 71 -11.41 -0.68 5.32
N GLU A 72 -12.04 0.49 5.38
CA GLU A 72 -12.58 1.05 6.63
C GLU A 72 -13.74 0.22 7.18
N ALA A 73 -14.53 -0.41 6.31
CA ALA A 73 -15.62 -1.29 6.73
C ALA A 73 -15.09 -2.59 7.35
N ALA A 74 -13.99 -3.13 6.82
CA ALA A 74 -13.30 -4.29 7.40
C ALA A 74 -12.36 -3.94 8.57
N GLY A 75 -12.04 -2.66 8.78
CA GLY A 75 -11.07 -2.21 9.78
C GLY A 75 -9.66 -2.76 9.55
N ALA A 76 -9.26 -2.92 8.29
CA ALA A 76 -7.99 -3.58 7.95
C ALA A 76 -7.41 -3.13 6.62
N TYR A 77 -6.09 -3.32 6.46
CA TYR A 77 -5.46 -3.34 5.15
C TYR A 77 -5.63 -4.70 4.50
N VAL A 78 -6.26 -4.71 3.33
CA VAL A 78 -6.66 -5.93 2.64
C VAL A 78 -5.95 -6.06 1.28
N PRO A 79 -5.61 -7.27 0.82
CA PRO A 79 -4.93 -7.45 -0.47
C PRO A 79 -5.72 -6.82 -1.64
N LEU A 80 -5.02 -6.02 -2.44
CA LEU A 80 -5.55 -5.39 -3.65
C LEU A 80 -5.32 -6.31 -4.85
N GLY A 81 -6.20 -7.29 -5.00
CA GLY A 81 -6.23 -8.15 -6.19
C GLY A 81 -6.88 -7.47 -7.40
N PRO A 82 -6.80 -8.07 -8.60
CA PRO A 82 -7.34 -7.51 -9.84
C PRO A 82 -8.85 -7.20 -9.80
N ALA A 83 -9.64 -7.97 -9.04
CA ALA A 83 -11.07 -7.72 -8.87
C ALA A 83 -11.33 -6.42 -8.11
N ARG A 84 -10.74 -6.28 -6.91
CA ARG A 84 -10.87 -5.08 -6.09
C ARG A 84 -10.28 -3.84 -6.76
N TRP A 85 -9.17 -3.99 -7.49
CA TRP A 85 -8.65 -2.90 -8.30
C TRP A 85 -9.73 -2.37 -9.27
N ARG A 86 -10.47 -3.26 -9.95
CA ARG A 86 -11.49 -2.86 -10.93
C ARG A 86 -12.62 -2.08 -10.26
N ASP A 87 -12.95 -2.40 -9.03
CA ASP A 87 -13.94 -1.66 -8.26
C ASP A 87 -13.43 -0.29 -7.81
N VAL A 88 -12.15 -0.20 -7.42
CA VAL A 88 -11.50 1.08 -7.12
C VAL A 88 -11.54 2.01 -8.32
N VAL A 89 -11.17 1.53 -9.51
CA VAL A 89 -11.14 2.39 -10.72
C VAL A 89 -12.52 2.69 -11.27
N ALA A 90 -13.50 1.82 -11.03
CA ALA A 90 -14.88 2.11 -11.36
C ALA A 90 -15.60 2.98 -10.31
N GLY A 91 -14.93 3.37 -9.22
CA GLY A 91 -15.52 4.22 -8.16
C GLY A 91 -16.62 3.54 -7.34
N ARG A 92 -16.57 2.20 -7.20
CA ARG A 92 -17.58 1.39 -6.50
C ARG A 92 -17.23 1.07 -5.04
N LEU A 93 -16.24 1.77 -4.47
CA LEU A 93 -15.70 1.57 -3.12
C LEU A 93 -15.79 2.86 -2.31
#